data_AF-A0A7V4KNQ8-F1
#
_entry.id   AF-A0A7V4KNQ8-F1
#
_cell.length_a   1.000
_cell.length_b   1.000
_cell.length_c   1.000
_cell.angle_alpha   90.00
_cell.angle_beta   90.00
_cell.angle_gamma   90.00
#
_symmetry.space_group_name_H-M   'P 1'
#
loop_
_entity.id
_entity.type
_entity.pdbx_description
1 polymer ?
#
loop_
_entity_poly.entity_id
_entity_poly.type
_entity_poly.pdbx_seq_one_letter_code
_entity_poly.pdbx_strand_id
1 'polypeptide(L)'
;MLQNIWVRAGLGALVVFGVTYGAYRALRNPVKKLADVHISDSVVDVPVAFVPFTLDGTKLGTFKRVRLEFDQGPQGGEPRRVEFTVGMDGALPDSLAGCLLTARGLDQMDERTTFTCVKPADTAGGGWREVGFVEFDGTGTVLPLVLDSAGLRELRTHRATVKVGIDVGEPSVPPAPPAPSRP
;
A
#
# COMPACT_ATOMS: atom_id res chain seq x y z
N MET A 1 -23.41 15.54 -54.04
CA MET A 1 -22.05 16.04 -53.74
C MET A 1 -21.88 16.62 -52.32
N LEU A 2 -22.90 17.24 -51.69
CA LEU A 2 -22.77 17.79 -50.32
C LEU A 2 -22.52 16.76 -49.20
N GLN A 3 -22.99 15.51 -49.35
CA GLN A 3 -22.87 14.49 -48.31
C GLN A 3 -21.42 14.07 -48.03
N ASN A 4 -20.53 14.11 -49.03
CA ASN A 4 -19.15 13.62 -48.86
C ASN A 4 -18.25 14.62 -48.10
N ILE A 5 -18.59 15.91 -48.11
CA ILE A 5 -17.84 16.97 -47.40
C ILE A 5 -18.19 16.95 -45.91
N TRP A 6 -19.47 16.74 -45.57
CA TRP A 6 -19.93 16.63 -44.18
C TRP A 6 -19.35 15.42 -43.45
N VAL A 7 -19.24 14.28 -44.12
CA VAL A 7 -18.62 13.07 -43.55
C VAL A 7 -17.15 13.30 -43.21
N ARG A 8 -16.41 14.01 -44.08
CA ARG A 8 -14.99 14.31 -43.87
C ARG A 8 -14.76 15.27 -42.69
N ALA A 9 -15.65 16.26 -42.52
CA ALA A 9 -15.60 17.17 -41.37
C ALA A 9 -15.97 16.48 -40.06
N GLY A 10 -17.00 15.63 -40.05
CA GLY A 10 -17.39 14.86 -38.87
C GLY A 10 -16.30 13.87 -38.41
N LEU A 11 -15.59 13.25 -39.35
CA LEU A 11 -14.54 12.28 -39.04
C LEU A 11 -13.34 12.92 -38.31
N GLY A 12 -12.98 14.15 -38.68
CA GLY A 12 -11.89 14.88 -38.02
C GLY A 12 -12.19 15.19 -36.55
N ALA A 13 -13.41 15.65 -36.26
CA ALA A 13 -13.83 15.97 -34.90
C ALA A 13 -13.89 14.72 -34.00
N LEU A 14 -14.30 13.58 -34.55
CA LEU A 14 -14.42 12.33 -33.80
C LEU A 14 -13.05 11.77 -33.38
N VAL A 15 -12.02 11.94 -34.21
CA VAL A 15 -10.64 11.53 -33.86
C VAL A 15 -10.10 12.37 -32.70
N VAL A 16 -10.23 13.70 -32.77
CA VAL A 16 -9.76 14.59 -31.70
C VAL A 16 -10.52 14.31 -30.39
N PHE A 17 -11.84 14.11 -30.48
CA PHE A 17 -12.65 13.77 -29.32
C PHE A 17 -12.27 12.41 -28.73
N GLY A 18 -12.04 11.41 -29.59
CA GLY A 18 -11.62 10.07 -29.19
C GLY A 18 -10.25 10.05 -28.49
N VAL A 19 -9.28 10.81 -28.99
CA VAL A 19 -7.94 10.92 -28.38
C VAL A 19 -8.02 11.64 -27.04
N THR A 20 -8.71 12.78 -26.98
CA THR A 20 -8.83 13.56 -25.74
C THR A 20 -9.63 12.80 -24.67
N TYR A 21 -10.73 12.16 -25.07
CA TYR A 21 -11.56 11.35 -24.17
C TYR A 21 -10.84 10.06 -23.75
N GLY A 22 -10.09 9.43 -24.65
CA GLY A 22 -9.27 8.25 -24.36
C GLY A 22 -8.16 8.56 -23.34
N ALA A 23 -7.42 9.66 -23.54
CA ALA A 23 -6.41 10.14 -22.59
C ALA A 23 -7.05 10.50 -21.24
N TYR A 24 -8.15 11.23 -21.25
CA TYR A 24 -8.89 11.58 -20.02
C TYR A 24 -9.41 10.34 -19.28
N ARG A 25 -9.89 9.32 -20.00
CA ARG A 25 -10.37 8.06 -19.42
C ARG A 25 -9.23 7.19 -18.92
N ALA A 26 -8.07 7.21 -19.58
CA ALA A 26 -6.85 6.57 -19.10
C ALA A 26 -6.33 7.23 -17.81
N LEU A 27 -6.38 8.57 -17.73
CA LEU A 27 -6.03 9.34 -16.54
C LEU A 27 -7.04 9.18 -15.38
N ARG A 28 -8.33 8.94 -15.68
CA ARG A 28 -9.39 8.75 -14.67
C ARG A 28 -9.67 7.31 -14.26
N ASN A 29 -9.08 6.32 -14.92
CA ASN A 29 -9.08 4.96 -14.40
C ASN A 29 -7.90 4.86 -13.44
N PRO A 30 -8.07 5.03 -12.10
CA PRO A 30 -7.07 4.54 -11.18
C PRO A 30 -6.86 3.08 -11.57
N VAL A 31 -5.61 2.72 -11.79
CA VAL A 31 -5.21 1.39 -12.21
C VAL A 31 -5.79 0.44 -11.17
N LYS A 32 -6.96 -0.16 -11.45
CA LYS A 32 -7.51 -1.28 -10.72
C LYS A 32 -6.63 -2.46 -11.05
N LYS A 33 -5.38 -2.43 -10.60
CA LYS A 33 -4.66 -3.66 -10.34
C LYS A 33 -5.43 -4.30 -9.22
N LEU A 34 -6.29 -5.23 -9.60
CA LEU A 34 -6.79 -6.31 -8.79
C LEU A 34 -5.55 -7.01 -8.21
N ALA A 35 -5.03 -6.45 -7.13
CA ALA A 35 -4.29 -7.19 -6.14
C ALA A 35 -5.31 -8.19 -5.60
N ASP A 36 -5.03 -9.47 -5.80
CA ASP A 36 -5.76 -10.57 -5.19
C ASP A 36 -5.52 -10.45 -3.67
N VAL A 37 -6.31 -9.59 -3.00
CA VAL A 37 -6.18 -9.36 -1.57
C VAL A 37 -6.72 -10.60 -0.90
N HIS A 38 -5.82 -11.46 -0.46
CA HIS A 38 -6.19 -12.63 0.31
C HIS A 38 -6.49 -12.17 1.74
N ILE A 39 -7.77 -11.90 2.00
CA ILE A 39 -8.27 -11.64 3.34
C ILE A 39 -8.60 -12.99 3.96
N SER A 40 -7.67 -13.51 4.77
CA SER A 40 -7.96 -14.61 5.68
C SER A 40 -8.42 -14.03 7.02
N ASP A 41 -9.17 -14.79 7.83
CA ASP A 41 -9.82 -14.33 9.07
C ASP A 41 -8.88 -13.65 10.08
N SER A 42 -7.56 -13.82 9.95
CA SER A 42 -6.53 -13.20 10.80
C SER A 42 -5.36 -12.57 10.04
N VAL A 43 -5.31 -12.68 8.71
CA VAL A 43 -4.16 -12.21 7.90
C VAL A 43 -4.66 -11.52 6.66
N VAL A 44 -4.15 -10.32 6.40
CA VAL A 44 -4.38 -9.57 5.18
C VAL A 44 -3.05 -9.50 4.42
N ASP A 45 -3.00 -10.18 3.28
CA ASP A 45 -1.86 -10.11 2.36
C ASP A 45 -2.22 -9.23 1.15
N VAL A 46 -1.51 -8.12 1.00
CA VAL A 46 -1.68 -7.16 -0.08
C VAL A 46 -0.42 -7.14 -0.93
N PRO A 47 -0.46 -7.64 -2.19
CA PRO A 47 0.63 -7.41 -3.12
C PRO A 47 0.66 -5.93 -3.49
N VAL A 48 1.79 -5.29 -3.19
CA VAL A 48 2.01 -3.87 -3.45
C VAL A 48 2.96 -3.78 -4.63
N ALA A 49 2.57 -3.05 -5.66
CA ALA A 49 3.43 -2.81 -6.81
C ALA A 49 3.61 -1.31 -6.98
N PHE A 50 4.80 -0.91 -7.43
CA PHE A 50 5.16 0.47 -7.79
C PHE A 50 5.36 1.47 -6.63
N VAL A 51 5.36 1.03 -5.37
CA VAL A 51 5.76 1.89 -4.25
C VAL A 51 7.28 1.75 -4.04
N PRO A 52 8.09 2.80 -4.24
CA PRO A 52 9.52 2.73 -4.03
C PRO A 52 9.84 2.60 -2.53
N PHE A 53 10.78 1.71 -2.20
CA PHE A 53 11.36 1.64 -0.86
C PHE A 53 12.56 2.57 -0.79
N THR A 54 12.46 3.62 0.01
CA THR A 54 13.53 4.60 0.24
C THR A 54 14.08 4.46 1.66
N LEU A 55 15.39 4.34 1.77
CA LEU A 55 16.12 4.33 3.03
C LEU A 55 17.03 5.56 3.09
N ASP A 56 16.87 6.39 4.12
CA ASP A 56 17.64 7.62 4.32
C ASP A 56 17.67 8.52 3.05
N GLY A 57 16.54 8.56 2.33
CA GLY A 57 16.38 9.32 1.08
C GLY A 57 16.92 8.64 -0.18
N THR A 58 17.52 7.45 -0.07
CA THR A 58 18.02 6.68 -1.21
C THR A 58 17.05 5.55 -1.57
N LYS A 59 16.62 5.47 -2.83
CA LYS A 59 15.80 4.35 -3.31
C LYS A 59 16.66 3.09 -3.37
N LEU A 60 16.30 2.08 -2.58
CA LEU A 60 16.98 0.77 -2.56
C LEU A 60 16.20 -0.32 -3.31
N GLY A 61 14.90 -0.11 -3.52
CA GLY A 61 14.06 -1.09 -4.19
C GLY A 61 12.62 -0.65 -4.31
N THR A 62 11.74 -1.64 -4.42
CA THR A 62 10.29 -1.46 -4.54
C THR A 62 9.58 -2.45 -3.63
N PHE A 63 8.52 -2.00 -2.95
CA PHE A 63 7.66 -2.92 -2.22
C PHE A 63 7.06 -3.96 -3.16
N LYS A 64 6.98 -5.20 -2.69
CA LYS A 64 6.34 -6.33 -3.37
C LYS A 64 5.07 -6.76 -2.64
N ARG A 65 5.10 -6.77 -1.31
CA ARG A 65 4.03 -7.33 -0.49
C ARG A 65 3.97 -6.65 0.87
N VAL A 66 2.76 -6.50 1.39
CA VAL A 66 2.47 -6.10 2.76
C VAL A 66 1.57 -7.15 3.37
N ARG A 67 2.01 -7.76 4.47
CA ARG A 67 1.25 -8.77 5.20
C ARG A 67 0.97 -8.26 6.60
N LEU A 68 -0.31 -8.13 6.92
CA LEU A 68 -0.80 -7.64 8.20
C LEU A 68 -1.46 -8.80 8.94
N GLU A 69 -0.98 -9.09 10.15
CA GLU A 69 -1.57 -10.11 11.02
C GLU A 69 -2.39 -9.44 12.13
N PHE A 70 -3.62 -9.91 12.34
CA PHE A 70 -4.59 -9.37 13.28
C PHE A 70 -4.98 -10.44 14.30
N ASP A 71 -5.13 -10.06 15.59
CA ASP A 71 -5.57 -11.01 16.63
C ASP A 71 -7.07 -11.33 16.56
N GLN A 72 -7.91 -10.36 16.20
CA GLN A 72 -9.38 -10.48 16.16
C GLN A 72 -9.94 -10.30 14.74
N GLY A 73 -9.09 -10.49 13.75
CA GLY A 73 -9.40 -10.30 12.34
C GLY A 73 -9.44 -8.82 11.90
N PRO A 74 -9.53 -8.60 10.57
CA PRO A 74 -9.35 -7.28 9.97
C PRO A 74 -10.50 -6.29 10.28
N GLN A 75 -11.65 -6.78 10.75
CA GLN A 75 -12.84 -5.95 11.03
C GLN A 75 -12.91 -5.42 12.47
N GLY A 76 -12.09 -5.91 13.39
CA GLY A 76 -12.18 -5.54 14.81
C GLY A 76 -10.88 -5.59 15.61
N GLY A 77 -9.82 -6.19 15.06
CA GLY A 77 -8.53 -6.32 15.73
C GLY A 77 -7.54 -5.20 15.39
N GLU A 78 -6.66 -4.88 16.35
CA GLU A 78 -5.43 -4.15 16.03
C GLU A 78 -4.46 -5.07 15.29
N PRO A 79 -3.70 -4.58 14.30
CA PRO A 79 -2.64 -5.37 13.68
C PRO A 79 -1.57 -5.65 14.73
N ARG A 80 -1.33 -6.94 14.99
CA ARG A 80 -0.32 -7.42 15.94
C ARG A 80 1.07 -7.39 15.32
N ARG A 81 1.15 -7.69 14.01
CA ARG A 81 2.40 -7.80 13.28
C ARG A 81 2.23 -7.29 11.86
N VAL A 82 3.23 -6.54 11.43
CA VAL A 82 3.30 -5.96 10.09
C VAL A 82 4.56 -6.47 9.39
N GLU A 83 4.40 -7.19 8.30
CA GLU A 83 5.49 -7.74 7.52
C GLU A 83 5.53 -7.06 6.15
N PHE A 84 6.69 -6.51 5.79
CA PHE A 84 6.90 -5.88 4.50
C PHE A 84 7.89 -6.69 3.68
N THR A 85 7.55 -7.04 2.45
CA THR A 85 8.49 -7.64 1.51
C THR A 85 8.92 -6.59 0.49
N VAL A 86 10.23 -6.34 0.43
CA VAL A 86 10.84 -5.39 -0.51
C VAL A 86 11.68 -6.15 -1.53
N GLY A 87 11.41 -5.91 -2.81
CA GLY A 87 12.27 -6.33 -3.90
C GLY A 87 13.43 -5.35 -4.07
N MET A 88 14.65 -5.84 -3.96
CA MET A 88 15.83 -5.00 -4.14
C MET A 88 16.17 -4.80 -5.62
N ASP A 89 16.54 -3.57 -5.97
CA ASP A 89 17.08 -3.24 -7.29
C ASP A 89 18.62 -3.39 -7.34
N GLY A 90 19.28 -3.67 -6.20
CA GLY A 90 20.73 -3.78 -6.07
C GLY A 90 21.20 -4.53 -4.81
N ALA A 91 22.47 -4.42 -4.47
CA ALA A 91 23.03 -5.04 -3.25
C ALA A 91 22.56 -4.32 -1.98
N LEU A 92 22.38 -5.08 -0.90
CA LEU A 92 22.05 -4.54 0.41
C LEU A 92 23.23 -3.69 0.92
N PRO A 93 23.02 -2.43 1.32
CA PRO A 93 24.09 -1.63 1.91
C PRO A 93 24.57 -2.26 3.23
N ASP A 94 25.89 -2.30 3.46
CA ASP A 94 26.45 -2.78 4.72
C ASP A 94 25.96 -1.98 5.94
N SER A 95 25.48 -0.75 5.72
CA SER A 95 24.88 0.10 6.76
C SER A 95 23.58 -0.46 7.35
N LEU A 96 22.96 -1.48 6.74
CA LEU A 96 21.78 -2.16 7.29
C LEU A 96 22.15 -3.22 8.34
N ALA A 97 23.42 -3.63 8.44
CA ALA A 97 23.84 -4.60 9.44
C ALA A 97 23.70 -4.04 10.86
N GLY A 98 22.74 -4.58 11.64
CA GLY A 98 22.44 -4.11 13.00
C GLY A 98 21.55 -2.86 13.05
N CYS A 99 20.91 -2.52 11.93
CA CYS A 99 19.96 -1.43 11.84
C CYS A 99 18.56 -1.85 12.30
N LEU A 100 17.89 -1.01 13.09
CA LEU A 100 16.45 -1.07 13.30
C LEU A 100 15.80 -0.11 12.31
N LEU A 101 14.78 -0.56 11.57
CA LEU A 101 14.06 0.31 10.65
C LEU A 101 13.00 1.08 11.41
N THR A 102 12.88 2.37 11.15
CA THR A 102 11.69 3.15 11.50
C THR A 102 11.11 3.80 10.26
N ALA A 103 9.79 3.87 10.19
CA ALA A 103 9.06 4.48 9.09
C ALA A 103 8.40 5.79 9.53
N ARG A 104 8.33 6.76 8.63
CA ARG A 104 7.51 7.96 8.76
C ARG A 104 6.56 8.09 7.58
N GLY A 105 5.38 8.65 7.83
CA GLY A 105 4.33 8.79 6.81
C GLY A 105 3.66 7.45 6.50
N LEU A 106 3.42 6.62 7.53
CA LEU A 106 2.73 5.34 7.35
C LEU A 106 1.21 5.52 7.10
N ASP A 107 0.68 6.72 7.32
CA ASP A 107 -0.71 7.07 7.02
C ASP A 107 -1.02 6.97 5.52
N GLN A 108 -0.05 7.31 4.67
CA GLN A 108 -0.12 7.21 3.22
C GLN A 108 1.13 6.50 2.70
N MET A 109 0.98 5.19 2.44
CA MET A 109 2.03 4.42 1.78
C MET A 109 2.18 4.82 0.31
N ASP A 110 2.91 5.91 0.09
CA ASP A 110 3.27 6.46 -1.21
C ASP A 110 4.78 6.78 -1.30
N GLU A 111 5.17 7.51 -2.34
CA GLU A 111 6.56 7.95 -2.60
C GLU A 111 7.17 8.82 -1.48
N ARG A 112 6.36 9.35 -0.56
CA ARG A 112 6.79 10.15 0.58
C ARG A 112 7.12 9.30 1.81
N THR A 113 6.71 8.03 1.80
CA THR A 113 7.05 7.08 2.87
C THR A 113 8.55 6.92 2.90
N THR A 114 9.17 7.37 4.00
CA THR A 114 10.62 7.32 4.16
C THR A 114 10.96 6.40 5.32
N PHE A 115 11.84 5.44 5.05
CA PHE A 115 12.42 4.60 6.08
C PHE A 115 13.75 5.18 6.48
N THR A 116 14.02 5.15 7.78
CA THR A 116 15.29 5.62 8.34
C THR A 116 15.87 4.56 9.21
N CYS A 117 17.19 4.46 9.20
CA CYS A 117 17.91 3.54 10.03
C CYS A 117 18.15 4.14 11.42
N VAL A 118 17.73 3.45 12.47
CA VAL A 118 18.04 3.83 13.86
C VAL A 118 18.83 2.72 14.53
N LYS A 119 19.79 3.09 15.38
CA LYS A 119 20.58 2.11 16.12
C LYS A 119 19.82 1.68 17.38
N PRO A 120 20.03 0.46 17.87
CA PRO A 120 19.42 0.00 19.13
C PRO A 120 19.71 0.93 20.30
N ALA A 121 20.92 1.51 20.35
CA ALA A 121 21.33 2.45 21.38
C ALA A 121 20.45 3.72 21.42
N ASP A 122 19.96 4.18 20.27
CA ASP A 122 19.13 5.39 20.16
C ASP A 122 17.67 5.12 20.57
N THR A 123 17.26 3.84 20.63
CA THR A 123 15.89 3.44 20.99
C THR A 123 15.67 3.23 22.49
N ALA A 124 16.73 3.22 23.30
CA ALA A 124 16.67 2.83 24.71
C ALA A 124 15.84 3.76 25.63
N GLY A 125 15.47 4.97 25.19
CA GLY A 125 14.74 5.95 26.01
C GLY A 125 13.39 6.43 25.46
N GLY A 126 12.99 6.01 24.25
CA GLY A 126 11.95 6.71 23.47
C GLY A 126 10.56 6.06 23.41
N GLY A 127 10.31 4.98 24.16
CA GLY A 127 9.04 4.25 24.04
C GLY A 127 8.86 3.55 22.68
N TRP A 128 9.98 3.15 22.07
CA TRP A 128 10.01 2.40 20.82
C TRP A 128 9.45 1.01 21.03
N ARG A 129 8.64 0.55 20.09
CA ARG A 129 8.08 -0.80 20.10
C ARG A 129 8.26 -1.45 18.74
N GLU A 130 8.69 -2.70 18.75
CA GLU A 130 8.70 -3.52 17.55
C GLU A 130 7.26 -3.81 17.14
N VAL A 131 6.95 -3.51 15.88
CA VAL A 131 5.64 -3.73 15.28
C VAL A 131 5.66 -4.81 14.20
N GLY A 132 6.85 -5.24 13.79
CA GLY A 132 7.04 -6.30 12.80
C GLY A 132 8.41 -6.23 12.16
N PHE A 133 8.49 -6.58 10.88
CA PHE A 133 9.77 -6.67 10.17
C PHE A 133 9.64 -6.41 8.67
N VAL A 134 10.77 -6.05 8.07
CA VAL A 134 10.96 -5.85 6.64
C VAL A 134 11.90 -6.94 6.13
N GLU A 135 11.40 -7.76 5.21
CA GLU A 135 12.15 -8.79 4.52
C GLU A 135 12.61 -8.29 3.15
N PHE A 136 13.90 -8.44 2.87
CA PHE A 136 14.52 -8.06 1.61
C PHE A 136 14.64 -9.28 0.69
N ASP A 137 13.72 -9.37 -0.26
CA ASP A 137 13.65 -10.44 -1.24
C ASP A 137 14.90 -10.42 -2.14
N GLY A 138 15.48 -11.61 -2.35
CA GLY A 138 16.76 -11.79 -3.03
C GLY A 138 17.99 -11.80 -2.11
N THR A 139 17.89 -11.28 -0.88
CA THR A 139 18.99 -11.33 0.10
C THR A 139 18.68 -12.21 1.30
N GLY A 140 17.39 -12.44 1.60
CA GLY A 140 16.94 -13.17 2.79
C GLY A 140 17.19 -12.41 4.10
N THR A 141 17.56 -11.14 4.03
CA THR A 141 17.80 -10.30 5.21
C THR A 141 16.47 -9.82 5.78
N VAL A 142 16.28 -10.02 7.08
CA VAL A 142 15.10 -9.57 7.81
C VAL A 142 15.52 -8.49 8.80
N LEU A 143 14.95 -7.29 8.68
CA LEU A 143 15.20 -6.18 9.59
C LEU A 143 13.95 -5.89 10.44
N PRO A 144 14.08 -5.77 11.76
CA PRO A 144 12.95 -5.41 12.62
C PRO A 144 12.50 -3.98 12.33
N LEU A 145 11.18 -3.79 12.28
CA LEU A 145 10.53 -2.50 12.16
C LEU A 145 10.08 -2.05 13.55
N VAL A 146 10.64 -0.94 13.99
CA VAL A 146 10.29 -0.28 15.25
C VAL A 146 9.56 1.02 14.95
N LEU A 147 8.57 1.31 15.77
CA LEU A 147 7.85 2.59 15.73
C LEU A 147 7.91 3.24 17.11
N ASP A 148 8.00 4.56 17.11
CA ASP A 148 7.85 5.36 18.31
C ASP A 148 6.36 5.45 18.69
N SER A 149 6.09 6.07 19.85
CA SER A 149 4.72 6.26 20.31
C SER A 149 3.85 7.07 19.34
N ALA A 150 4.44 7.98 18.55
CA ALA A 150 3.74 8.77 17.55
C ALA A 150 3.33 7.90 16.35
N GLY A 151 4.26 7.12 15.79
CA GLY A 151 3.99 6.18 14.70
C GLY A 151 3.02 5.07 15.11
N LEU A 152 3.10 4.57 16.34
CA LEU A 152 2.12 3.64 16.89
C LEU A 152 0.72 4.28 17.00
N ARG A 153 0.65 5.54 17.40
CA ARG A 153 -0.61 6.26 17.50
C ARG A 153 -1.20 6.54 16.13
N GLU A 154 -0.37 6.86 15.14
CA GLU A 154 -0.76 7.04 13.75
C GLU A 154 -1.32 5.73 13.18
N LEU A 155 -0.60 4.62 13.36
CA LEU A 155 -1.03 3.28 12.94
C LEU A 155 -2.36 2.86 13.59
N ARG A 156 -2.57 3.23 14.86
CA ARG A 156 -3.84 3.00 15.58
C ARG A 156 -4.97 3.92 15.14
N THR A 157 -4.67 5.18 14.83
CA THR A 157 -5.69 6.16 14.45
C THR A 157 -6.17 5.91 13.02
N HIS A 158 -5.27 5.43 12.16
CA HIS A 158 -5.57 5.01 10.79
C HIS A 158 -5.92 3.51 10.69
N ARG A 159 -6.44 2.93 11.79
CA ARG A 159 -7.10 1.61 11.82
C ARG A 159 -7.86 1.41 10.50
N ALA A 160 -7.41 0.45 9.71
CA ALA A 160 -8.08 -0.01 8.49
C ALA A 160 -8.10 0.92 7.26
N THR A 161 -7.26 1.96 7.19
CA THR A 161 -6.92 2.55 5.88
C THR A 161 -5.43 2.62 5.72
N VAL A 162 -4.78 1.45 5.63
CA VAL A 162 -3.59 1.38 4.78
C VAL A 162 -4.10 1.63 3.36
N LYS A 163 -4.29 2.91 3.02
CA LYS A 163 -4.48 3.35 1.65
C LYS A 163 -3.12 3.17 1.00
N VAL A 164 -2.78 1.92 0.67
CA VAL A 164 -1.61 1.57 -0.15
C VAL A 164 -1.85 2.06 -1.58
N GLY A 165 -2.33 3.29 -1.81
CA GLY A 165 -2.88 3.70 -3.12
C GLY A 165 -3.93 2.74 -3.70
N ILE A 166 -4.42 1.78 -2.91
CA ILE A 166 -5.44 0.81 -3.25
C ILE A 166 -6.64 1.27 -2.45
N ASP A 167 -7.61 1.89 -3.12
CA ASP A 167 -8.98 1.90 -2.65
C ASP A 167 -9.37 0.43 -2.46
N VAL A 168 -9.18 -0.10 -1.25
CA VAL A 168 -9.87 -1.30 -0.80
C VAL A 168 -11.31 -0.83 -0.69
N GLY A 169 -12.04 -0.99 -1.80
CA GLY A 169 -13.46 -0.70 -1.86
C GLY A 169 -14.10 -1.35 -0.65
N GLU A 170 -14.75 -0.50 0.14
CA GLU A 170 -15.60 -0.92 1.26
C GLU A 170 -16.37 -2.18 0.83
N PRO A 171 -16.21 -3.32 1.51
CA PRO A 171 -16.94 -4.52 1.13
C PRO A 171 -18.41 -4.18 1.24
N SER A 172 -19.11 -4.11 0.10
CA SER A 172 -20.54 -3.92 0.05
C SER A 172 -21.17 -5.10 0.77
N VAL A 173 -21.47 -4.91 2.06
CA VAL A 173 -22.21 -5.88 2.86
C VAL A 173 -23.55 -6.08 2.13
N PRO A 174 -23.84 -7.28 1.59
CA PRO A 174 -25.15 -7.52 1.00
C PRO A 174 -26.20 -7.28 2.09
N PRO A 175 -27.28 -6.53 1.80
CA PRO A 175 -28.31 -6.24 2.79
C PRO A 175 -28.80 -7.57 3.40
N ALA A 176 -28.80 -7.62 4.73
CA ALA A 176 -29.24 -8.78 5.48
C ALA A 176 -30.61 -9.25 4.98
N PRO A 177 -30.83 -10.56 4.78
CA PRO A 177 -32.12 -11.07 4.34
C PRO A 177 -33.20 -10.66 5.37
N PRO A 178 -34.41 -10.27 4.91
CA PRO A 178 -35.47 -9.87 5.81
C PRO A 178 -35.81 -11.02 6.76
N ALA A 179 -35.93 -10.69 8.05
CA ALA A 179 -36.26 -11.65 9.09
C ALA A 179 -37.57 -12.40 8.74
N PRO A 180 -37.65 -13.72 9.00
CA PRO A 180 -38.89 -14.46 8.80
C PRO A 180 -39.97 -13.88 9.71
N SER A 181 -41.06 -13.40 9.10
CA SER A 181 -42.28 -13.05 9.82
C SER A 181 -42.78 -14.28 10.55
N ARG A 182 -42.75 -14.25 11.89
CA ARG A 182 -43.38 -15.29 12.70
C ARG A 182 -44.90 -15.31 12.42
N PRO A 183 -45.51 -16.50 12.29
CA PRO A 183 -46.95 -16.65 12.12
C PRO A 183 -47.73 -16.26 13.38
#